data_AF-A0A8K0CWK6-F1
#
_entry.id   AF-A0A8K0CWK6-F1
#
_cell.length_a   1.000
_cell.length_b   1.000
_cell.length_c   1.000
_cell.angle_alpha   90.00
_cell.angle_beta   90.00
_cell.angle_gamma   90.00
#
_symmetry.space_group_name_H-M   'P 1'
#
loop_
_entity.id
_entity.type
_entity.pdbx_description
1 polymer ?
#
loop_
_entity_poly.entity_id
_entity_poly.type
_entity_poly.pdbx_seq_one_letter_code
_entity_poly.pdbx_strand_id
1 'polypeptide(L)' 'LSPIETLWHNMKKQLRKNPARTVSKLKATLQNIWDNISPEKCARLVDTMPSKIKAVISNKGDVTQY' A
#
# COMPACT_ATOMS: atom_id res chain seq x y z
N LEU A 1 8.88 -3.40 6.97
CA LEU A 1 8.97 -3.62 5.51
C LEU A 1 7.98 -4.69 5.08
N SER A 2 6.72 -4.33 4.91
CA SER A 2 5.71 -5.28 4.46
C SER A 2 5.03 -4.74 3.20
N PRO A 3 5.00 -5.49 2.09
CA PRO A 3 4.44 -5.01 0.82
C PRO A 3 2.93 -4.74 0.95
N ILE A 4 2.26 -5.46 1.85
CA ILE A 4 0.87 -5.22 2.21
C ILE A 4 0.64 -3.87 2.91
N GLU A 5 1.60 -3.37 3.70
CA GLU A 5 1.50 -2.04 4.30
C GLU A 5 1.55 -0.94 3.24
N THR A 6 2.39 -1.12 2.20
CA THR A 6 2.42 -0.21 1.05
C THR A 6 1.09 -0.23 0.30
N LEU A 7 0.45 -1.41 0.19
CA LEU A 7 -0.89 -1.53 -0.39
C LEU A 7 -1.93 -0.77 0.44
N TRP A 8 -1.95 -0.97 1.76
CA TRP A 8 -2.85 -0.25 2.67
C TRP A 8 -2.63 1.25 2.64
N HIS A 9 -1.38 1.71 2.53
CA HIS A 9 -1.06 3.13 2.38
C HIS A 9 -1.68 3.70 1.10
N ASN A 10 -1.53 2.99 -0.03
CA ASN A 10 -2.12 3.41 -1.30
C ASN A 10 -3.66 3.45 -1.24
N MET A 11 -4.29 2.44 -0.63
CA MET A 11 -5.74 2.42 -0.45
C MET A 11 -6.24 3.58 0.41
N LYS A 12 -5.58 3.87 1.53
CA LYS A 12 -5.87 5.05 2.37
C LYS A 12 -5.73 6.35 1.58
N LYS A 13 -4.71 6.47 0.72
CA LYS A 13 -4.50 7.65 -0.13
C LYS A 13 -5.64 7.84 -1.14
N GLN A 14 -6.11 6.75 -1.76
CA GLN A 14 -7.26 6.79 -2.67
C GLN A 14 -8.57 7.15 -1.94
N LEU A 15 -8.77 6.60 -0.75
CA LEU A 15 -9.92 6.91 0.08
C LEU A 15 -9.96 8.39 0.49
N ARG A 16 -8.81 8.99 0.83
CA ARG A 16 -8.74 10.43 1.14
C ARG A 16 -9.15 11.33 -0.02
N LYS A 17 -8.98 10.89 -1.27
CA LYS A 17 -9.46 11.62 -2.45
C LYS A 17 -10.98 11.59 -2.61
N ASN A 18 -11.63 10.58 -2.05
CA ASN A 18 -13.09 10.39 -2.10
C ASN A 18 -13.64 10.22 -0.68
N PRO A 19 -13.72 11.31 0.10
CA PRO A 19 -14.10 11.23 1.50
C PRO A 19 -15.56 10.75 1.64
N ALA A 20 -15.73 9.56 2.24
CA ALA A 20 -17.05 9.04 2.58
C ALA A 20 -17.48 9.56 3.96
N ARG A 21 -18.67 10.18 4.03
CA ARG A 21 -19.25 10.72 5.29
C ARG A 21 -20.04 9.70 6.12
N THR A 22 -20.14 8.45 5.65
CA THR A 22 -20.91 7.39 6.31
C THR A 22 -20.16 6.07 6.23
N VAL A 23 -20.26 5.24 7.27
CA VAL A 23 -19.57 3.94 7.35
C VAL A 23 -19.94 3.03 6.17
N SER A 24 -21.20 3.00 5.74
CA SER A 24 -21.64 2.17 4.61
C SER A 24 -20.98 2.60 3.29
N LYS A 25 -20.89 3.92 3.03
CA LYS A 25 -20.20 4.46 1.85
C LYS A 25 -18.70 4.19 1.93
N LEU A 26 -18.10 4.36 3.11
CA LEU A 26 -16.69 4.06 3.34
C LEU A 26 -16.36 2.60 2.99
N LYS A 27 -17.20 1.65 3.46
CA LYS A 27 -17.03 0.23 3.17
C LYS A 27 -17.16 -0.07 1.67
N ALA A 28 -18.17 0.49 1.01
CA ALA A 28 -18.37 0.32 -0.43
C ALA A 28 -17.20 0.89 -1.24
N THR A 29 -16.73 2.10 -0.91
CA THR A 29 -15.57 2.72 -1.56
C THR A 29 -14.30 1.91 -1.32
N LEU A 30 -14.07 1.39 -0.11
CA LEU A 30 -12.91 0.56 0.18
C LEU A 30 -12.93 -0.74 -0.62
N GLN A 31 -14.09 -1.40 -0.71
CA GLN A 31 -14.27 -2.61 -1.50
C GLN A 31 -14.02 -2.35 -2.99
N ASN A 32 -14.54 -1.24 -3.53
CA ASN A 32 -14.30 -0.84 -4.91
C ASN A 32 -12.81 -0.56 -5.18
N ILE A 33 -12.13 0.14 -4.26
CA ILE A 33 -10.69 0.38 -4.38
C ILE A 33 -9.94 -0.95 -4.38
N TRP A 34 -10.31 -1.89 -3.50
CA TRP A 34 -9.69 -3.21 -3.42
C TRP A 34 -9.85 -4.00 -4.72
N ASP A 35 -11.07 -4.05 -5.26
CA ASP A 35 -11.40 -4.77 -6.49
C ASP A 35 -10.67 -4.22 -7.72
N ASN A 36 -10.42 -2.90 -7.75
CA ASN A 36 -9.68 -2.23 -8.82
C ASN A 36 -8.15 -2.36 -8.71
N ILE A 37 -7.63 -3.11 -7.73
CA ILE A 37 -6.19 -3.39 -7.64
C ILE A 37 -5.85 -4.52 -8.61
N SER A 38 -5.25 -4.13 -9.74
CA SER A 38 -4.75 -5.09 -10.72
C SER A 38 -3.64 -5.98 -10.13
N PRO A 39 -3.55 -7.26 -10.52
CA PRO A 39 -2.49 -8.16 -10.07
C PRO A 39 -1.09 -7.63 -10.40
N GLU A 40 -0.94 -6.88 -11.48
CA GLU A 40 0.32 -6.21 -11.86
C GLU A 40 0.79 -5.16 -10.84
N LYS A 41 -0.13 -4.48 -10.14
CA LYS A 41 0.24 -3.58 -9.04
C LYS A 41 0.80 -4.38 -7.86
N CYS A 42 0.19 -5.52 -7.55
CA CYS A 42 0.67 -6.42 -6.49
C CYS A 42 2.05 -7.00 -6.84
N ALA A 43 2.24 -7.45 -8.08
CA ALA A 43 3.52 -7.97 -8.56
C ALA A 43 4.65 -6.93 -8.43
N ARG A 44 4.39 -5.68 -8.83
CA ARG A 44 5.36 -4.58 -8.65
C ARG A 44 5.71 -4.32 -7.19
N LEU A 45 4.75 -4.41 -6.26
CA LEU A 45 5.05 -4.25 -4.84
C LEU A 45 6.02 -5.31 -4.34
N VAL A 46 5.85 -6.56 -4.77
CA VAL A 46 6.75 -7.67 -4.45
C VAL A 46 8.12 -7.46 -5.09
N ASP A 47 8.17 -7.01 -6.34
CA ASP A 47 9.41 -6.70 -7.06
C ASP A 47 10.26 -5.62 -6.37
N THR A 48 9.62 -4.66 -5.68
CA THR A 48 10.37 -3.64 -4.90
C THR A 48 10.99 -4.15 -3.59
N MET A 49 10.60 -5.34 -3.11
CA MET A 49 11.10 -5.89 -1.84
C MET A 49 12.62 -6.12 -1.79
N PRO A 50 13.30 -6.69 -2.80
CA PRO A 50 14.76 -6.79 -2.80
C PRO A 50 15.46 -5.43 -2.61
N SER A 51 14.95 -4.36 -3.24
CA SER A 51 15.51 -3.01 -3.06
C SER A 51 15.28 -2.47 -1.64
N LYS A 52 14.11 -2.72 -1.06
CA LYS A 52 13.80 -2.37 0.34
C LYS A 52 14.71 -3.10 1.33
N ILE A 53 14.95 -4.39 1.11
CA ILE A 53 15.85 -5.21 1.93
C ILE A 53 17.28 -4.69 1.83
N LYS A 54 17.76 -4.37 0.62
CA LYS A 54 19.08 -3.74 0.43
C LYS A 54 19.21 -2.42 1.21
N ALA A 55 18.17 -1.59 1.22
CA ALA A 55 18.17 -0.35 1.99
C ALA A 55 18.30 -0.59 3.50
N VAL A 56 17.61 -1.60 4.05
CA VAL A 56 17.73 -1.98 5.46
C VAL A 56 19.13 -2.49 5.79
N ILE A 57 19.72 -3.33 4.92
CA ILE A 57 21.09 -3.81 5.09
C ILE A 57 22.08 -2.62 5.07
N SER A 58 21.92 -1.69 4.13
CA SER A 58 22.75 -0.48 4.05
C SER A 58 22.63 0.40 5.29
N ASN A 59 21.43 0.50 5.87
CA ASN A 59 21.18 1.23 7.12
C ASN A 59 21.53 0.41 8.38
N LYS A 60 22.21 -0.75 8.24
CA LYS A 60 22.58 -1.63 9.36
C LYS A 60 21.39 -2.02 10.25
N GLY A 61 20.21 -2.15 9.66
CA GLY A 61 18.96 -2.47 10.37
C GLY A 61 18.19 -1.27 10.92
N ASP A 62 18.68 -0.03 10.74
CA ASP A 62 17.98 1.19 11.15
C ASP A 62 16.82 1.57 10.21
N VAL A 63 16.06 2.61 10.55
CA VAL A 63 14.86 3.01 9.80
C VAL A 63 15.22 3.34 8.36
N THR A 64 14.35 2.95 7.42
CA THR A 64 14.51 3.28 6.00
C THR A 64 13.38 4.19 5.54
N GLN A 65 13.55 4.82 4.38
CA GLN A 65 12.54 5.72 3.78
C GLN A 65 11.27 4.99 3.27
N TYR A 66 11.16 3.68 3.52
CA TYR A 66 10.19 2.76 2.91
C TYR A 66 9.13 2.21 3.87
#